data_AF-A0A1V4HDZ8-F1
#
_entry.id   AF-A0A1V4HDZ8-F1
#
_cell.length_a   1.000
_cell.length_b   1.000
_cell.length_c   1.000
_cell.angle_alpha   90.00
_cell.angle_beta   90.00
_cell.angle_gamma   90.00
#
_symmetry.space_group_name_H-M   'P 1'
#
loop_
_entity.id
_entity.type
_entity.pdbx_description
1 polymer ?
#
loop_
_entity_poly.entity_id
_entity_poly.type
_entity_poly.pdbx_seq_one_letter_code
_entity_poly.pdbx_strand_id
1 'polypeptide(L)'
;MKVRTLINLFSVVSDILEVYKDNTVDEMLKDIRTKVTGQPVASKKLKQKKYFDLEETLEYLKTSNRDDIVTYLNEYEKKQIESICTATNLVFAQRDNKTSLIDMLANHYNMVSLNNKMSERYSNRYTTEDAAQSSDISK
;
A
#
# COMPACT_ATOMS: atom_id res chain seq x y z
N MET A 1 3.06 31.30 30.50
CA MET A 1 2.75 30.97 29.08
C MET A 1 1.23 30.79 28.96
N LYS A 2 0.58 31.36 27.95
CA LYS A 2 -0.88 31.22 27.76
C LYS A 2 -1.18 29.84 27.17
N VAL A 3 -2.34 29.25 27.51
CA VAL A 3 -2.78 27.94 26.98
C VAL A 3 -2.78 27.94 25.44
N ARG A 4 -3.21 29.03 24.81
CA ARG A 4 -3.16 29.21 23.35
C ARG A 4 -1.76 29.09 22.76
N THR A 5 -0.74 29.56 23.48
CA THR A 5 0.67 29.46 23.05
C THR A 5 1.15 28.01 23.13
N LEU A 6 0.71 27.27 24.13
CA LEU A 6 1.01 25.84 24.28
C LEU A 6 0.38 25.02 23.15
N ILE A 7 -0.89 25.30 22.80
CA ILE A 7 -1.59 24.65 21.69
C ILE A 7 -0.84 24.89 20.37
N ASN A 8 -0.44 26.13 20.09
CA ASN A 8 0.30 26.45 18.88
C ASN A 8 1.67 25.75 18.84
N LEU A 9 2.36 25.65 19.97
CA LEU A 9 3.64 24.94 20.06
C LEU A 9 3.45 23.45 19.72
N PHE A 10 2.45 22.81 20.31
CA PHE A 10 2.15 21.41 20.02
C PHE A 10 1.77 21.18 18.57
N SER A 11 1.03 22.10 17.94
CA SER A 11 0.71 22.02 16.51
C SER A 11 1.98 21.98 15.66
N VAL A 12 2.91 22.92 15.88
CA VAL A 12 4.17 22.99 15.12
C VAL A 12 5.04 21.77 15.37
N VAL A 13 5.15 21.33 16.62
CA VAL A 13 5.92 20.13 16.95
C VAL A 13 5.29 18.88 16.32
N SER A 14 3.96 18.79 16.27
CA SER A 14 3.25 17.69 15.62
C SER A 14 3.58 17.61 14.13
N ASP A 15 3.55 18.74 13.43
CA ASP A 15 3.89 18.80 12.00
C ASP A 15 5.33 18.33 11.74
N ILE A 16 6.27 18.68 12.63
CA ILE A 16 7.66 18.24 12.55
C ILE A 16 7.75 16.72 12.81
N LEU A 17 7.09 16.22 13.85
CA LEU A 17 7.14 14.80 14.20
C LEU A 17 6.53 13.91 13.11
N GLU A 18 5.49 14.38 12.42
CA GLU A 18 4.88 13.65 11.31
C GLU A 18 5.88 13.41 10.16
N VAL A 19 6.77 14.37 9.90
CA VAL A 19 7.83 14.24 8.88
C VAL A 19 8.85 13.15 9.24
N TYR A 20 9.07 12.90 10.53
CA TYR A 20 10.08 11.98 11.05
C TYR A 20 9.50 10.72 11.71
N LYS A 21 8.21 10.40 11.49
CA LYS A 21 7.51 9.32 12.20
C LYS A 21 8.17 7.94 12.08
N ASP A 22 8.90 7.70 10.99
CA ASP A 22 9.59 6.45 10.71
C ASP A 22 11.11 6.50 11.02
N ASN A 23 11.59 7.62 11.57
CA ASN A 23 13.00 7.83 11.92
C ASN A 23 13.26 7.64 13.41
N THR A 24 14.48 7.23 13.75
CA THR A 24 14.91 7.28 15.15
C THR A 24 15.12 8.73 15.58
N VAL A 25 14.98 9.01 16.88
CA VAL A 25 15.23 10.34 17.44
C VAL A 25 16.64 10.83 17.09
N ASP A 26 17.64 9.95 17.08
CA ASP A 26 19.02 10.29 16.71
C ASP A 26 19.15 10.72 15.23
N GLU A 27 18.43 10.07 14.32
CA GLU A 27 18.38 10.45 12.89
C GLU A 27 17.68 11.80 12.69
N MET A 28 16.55 12.01 13.37
CA MET A 28 15.83 13.29 13.34
C MET A 28 16.73 14.43 13.85
N LEU A 29 17.37 14.25 15.00
CA LEU A 29 18.24 15.27 15.59
C LEU A 29 19.46 15.58 14.71
N LYS A 30 20.04 14.56 14.06
CA LYS A 30 21.11 14.75 13.09
C LYS A 30 20.66 15.57 11.88
N ASP A 31 19.48 15.28 11.32
CA ASP A 31 18.93 16.01 10.16
C ASP A 31 18.49 17.45 10.51
N ILE A 32 17.90 17.66 11.69
CA ILE A 32 17.60 19.02 12.17
C ILE A 32 18.90 19.80 12.38
N ARG A 33 19.92 19.17 12.99
CA ARG A 33 21.23 19.81 13.18
C ARG A 33 21.84 20.23 11.85
N THR A 34 21.84 19.39 10.83
CA THR A 34 22.39 19.73 9.51
C THR A 34 21.62 20.85 8.83
N LYS A 35 20.30 20.84 8.89
CA LYS A 35 19.44 21.90 8.33
C LYS A 35 19.64 23.25 9.03
N VAL A 36 19.86 23.25 10.34
CA VAL A 36 20.07 24.47 11.14
C VAL A 36 21.50 25.01 10.98
N THR A 37 22.51 24.16 10.92
CA THR A 37 23.92 24.60 10.85
C THR A 37 24.42 24.82 9.42
N GLY A 38 23.66 24.43 8.39
CA GLY A 38 24.07 24.55 6.99
C GLY A 38 25.28 23.71 6.62
N GLN A 39 25.76 22.84 7.50
CA GLN A 39 26.89 21.97 7.24
C GLN A 39 26.42 20.73 6.47
N PRO A 40 26.97 20.47 5.27
CA PRO A 40 26.68 19.26 4.52
C PRO A 40 27.41 18.10 5.19
N VAL A 41 26.78 17.49 6.19
CA VAL A 41 27.08 16.08 6.50
C VAL A 41 26.63 15.31 5.27
N ALA A 42 27.41 14.32 4.82
CA ALA A 42 27.08 13.47 3.68
C ALA A 42 25.72 12.77 3.89
N SER A 43 24.65 13.51 3.64
CA SER A 43 23.28 13.06 3.76
C SER A 43 23.07 12.21 2.52
N LYS A 44 23.14 10.88 2.70
CA LYS A 44 22.39 9.98 1.83
C LYS A 44 21.02 10.63 1.68
N LYS A 45 20.68 11.06 0.45
CA LYS A 45 19.35 11.62 0.14
C LYS A 45 18.35 10.71 0.84
N LEU A 46 17.70 11.22 1.88
CA LEU A 46 16.61 10.54 2.56
C LEU A 46 15.57 10.35 1.46
N LYS A 47 15.54 9.15 0.87
CA LYS A 47 14.42 8.74 0.03
C LYS A 47 13.24 8.87 0.97
N GLN A 48 12.36 9.83 0.69
CA GLN A 48 11.09 9.94 1.39
C GLN A 48 10.46 8.57 1.32
N LYS A 49 10.46 7.84 2.45
CA LYS A 49 9.78 6.57 2.53
C LYS A 49 8.31 6.92 2.45
N LYS A 50 7.66 6.43 1.39
CA LYS A 50 6.22 6.55 1.24
C LYS A 50 5.58 5.98 2.50
N TYR A 51 4.61 6.72 3.02
CA TYR A 51 3.80 6.25 4.14
C TYR A 51 3.27 4.86 3.80
N PHE A 52 3.50 3.90 4.71
CA PHE A 52 3.05 2.54 4.55
C PHE A 52 1.85 2.31 5.45
N ASP A 53 0.68 2.31 4.82
CA ASP A 53 -0.55 1.81 5.41
C ASP A 53 -0.86 0.44 4.79
N LEU A 54 -0.94 -0.58 5.64
CA LEU A 54 -1.23 -1.94 5.23
C LEU A 54 -2.66 -2.10 4.71
N GLU A 55 -3.64 -1.43 5.33
CA GLU A 55 -5.05 -1.54 4.93
C GLU A 55 -5.28 -0.88 3.58
N GLU A 56 -4.80 0.35 3.40
CA GLU A 56 -4.88 1.08 2.13
C GLU A 56 -4.18 0.32 1.01
N THR A 57 -3.01 -0.26 1.31
CA THR A 57 -2.27 -1.07 0.33
C THR A 57 -3.08 -2.29 -0.08
N LEU A 58 -3.69 -3.02 0.85
CA LEU A 58 -4.49 -4.21 0.53
C LEU A 58 -5.74 -3.87 -0.29
N GLU A 59 -6.36 -2.72 -0.04
CA GLU A 59 -7.49 -2.26 -0.84
C GLU A 59 -7.06 -1.92 -2.28
N TYR A 60 -5.96 -1.19 -2.43
CA TYR A 60 -5.39 -0.88 -3.74
C TYR A 60 -5.04 -2.15 -4.54
N LEU A 61 -4.48 -3.17 -3.90
CA LEU A 61 -4.11 -4.42 -4.56
C LEU A 61 -5.32 -5.20 -5.12
N LYS A 62 -6.51 -5.07 -4.51
CA LYS A 62 -7.72 -5.76 -4.98
C LYS A 62 -8.28 -5.19 -6.28
N THR A 63 -8.13 -3.88 -6.48
CA THR A 63 -8.71 -3.15 -7.62
C THR A 63 -7.74 -2.96 -8.78
N SER A 64 -6.44 -3.13 -8.54
CA SER A 64 -5.38 -2.82 -9.50
C SER A 64 -5.02 -4.00 -10.40
N ASN A 65 -4.42 -3.71 -11.55
CA ASN A 65 -3.91 -4.73 -12.47
C ASN A 65 -2.48 -5.17 -12.07
N ARG A 66 -1.98 -6.22 -12.71
CA ARG A 66 -0.65 -6.78 -12.42
C ARG A 66 0.48 -5.72 -12.52
N ASP A 67 0.51 -4.94 -13.59
CA ASP A 67 1.62 -4.03 -13.89
C ASP A 67 1.64 -2.82 -12.94
N ASP A 68 0.45 -2.34 -12.57
CA ASP A 68 0.26 -1.28 -11.57
C ASP A 68 0.70 -1.75 -10.18
N ILE A 69 0.37 -2.99 -9.81
CA ILE A 69 0.80 -3.60 -8.54
C ILE A 69 2.34 -3.69 -8.48
N VAL A 70 2.99 -4.15 -9.55
CA VAL A 70 4.46 -4.26 -9.59
C VAL A 70 5.11 -2.89 -9.43
N THR A 71 4.56 -1.87 -10.10
CA THR A 71 5.06 -0.50 -10.04
C THR A 71 4.88 0.09 -8.65
N TYR A 72 3.69 -0.06 -8.07
CA TYR A 72 3.35 0.44 -6.75
C TYR A 72 4.17 -0.20 -5.64
N LEU A 73 4.32 -1.54 -5.66
CA LEU A 73 5.07 -2.27 -4.64
C LEU A 73 6.59 -2.06 -4.74
N ASN A 74 7.09 -1.60 -5.89
CA ASN A 74 8.52 -1.30 -6.06
C ASN A 74 9.00 -0.12 -5.21
N GLU A 75 8.11 0.74 -4.72
CA GLU A 75 8.47 1.88 -3.86
C GLU A 75 8.71 1.47 -2.40
N TYR A 76 8.20 0.31 -1.97
CA TYR A 76 8.24 -0.14 -0.58
C TYR A 76 9.49 -0.97 -0.23
N GLU A 77 9.84 -1.05 1.04
CA GLU A 77 10.94 -1.89 1.53
C GLU A 77 10.55 -3.37 1.57
N LYS A 78 11.55 -4.26 1.49
CA LYS A 78 11.32 -5.72 1.57
C LYS A 78 10.47 -6.10 2.80
N LYS A 79 10.76 -5.51 3.97
CA LYS A 79 10.00 -5.77 5.21
C LYS A 79 8.52 -5.42 5.07
N GLN A 80 8.21 -4.31 4.40
CA GLN A 80 6.83 -3.88 4.16
C GLN A 80 6.11 -4.87 3.24
N ILE A 81 6.79 -5.33 2.18
CA ILE A 81 6.28 -6.37 1.28
C ILE A 81 6.03 -7.69 2.03
N GLU A 82 6.91 -8.10 2.94
CA GLU A 82 6.73 -9.30 3.76
C GLU A 82 5.48 -9.20 4.66
N SER A 83 5.21 -8.03 5.25
CA SER A 83 3.97 -7.81 6.00
C SER A 83 2.72 -7.91 5.13
N ILE A 84 2.77 -7.43 3.87
CA ILE A 84 1.66 -7.62 2.92
C ILE A 84 1.46 -9.11 2.62
N CYS A 85 2.54 -9.85 2.31
CA CYS A 85 2.46 -11.30 2.05
C CYS A 85 1.87 -12.07 3.24
N THR A 86 2.22 -11.67 4.46
CA THR A 86 1.70 -12.27 5.68
C THR A 86 0.20 -11.97 5.83
N ALA A 87 -0.21 -10.72 5.58
CA ALA A 87 -1.62 -10.31 5.65
C ALA A 87 -2.49 -10.98 4.57
N THR A 88 -1.91 -11.34 3.43
CA THR A 88 -2.59 -12.07 2.36
C THR A 88 -2.50 -13.60 2.48
N ASN A 89 -1.93 -14.13 3.58
CA ASN A 89 -1.69 -15.55 3.79
C ASN A 89 -0.88 -16.24 2.67
N LEU A 90 0.01 -15.49 2.00
CA LEU A 90 0.93 -16.06 1.01
C LEU A 90 2.15 -16.66 1.71
N VAL A 91 2.50 -17.88 1.32
CA VAL A 91 3.70 -18.57 1.81
C VAL A 91 4.90 -18.11 1.01
N PHE A 92 5.92 -17.57 1.69
CA PHE A 92 7.19 -17.15 1.09
C PHE A 92 8.38 -17.63 1.93
N ALA A 93 9.54 -17.76 1.30
CA ALA A 93 10.78 -18.08 2.00
C ALA A 93 11.48 -16.79 2.43
N GLN A 94 12.11 -16.78 3.63
CA GLN A 94 12.86 -15.60 4.10
C GLN A 94 14.01 -15.19 3.17
N ARG A 95 14.53 -16.15 2.39
CA ARG A 95 15.59 -15.94 1.40
C ARG A 95 15.09 -15.31 0.10
N ASP A 96 13.78 -15.21 -0.10
CA ASP A 96 13.22 -14.63 -1.31
C ASP A 96 13.61 -13.16 -1.44
N ASN A 97 13.90 -12.75 -2.68
CA ASN A 97 14.22 -11.37 -2.98
C ASN A 97 12.92 -10.55 -3.10
N LYS A 98 13.03 -9.23 -2.95
CA LYS A 98 11.88 -8.32 -3.02
C LYS A 98 11.10 -8.49 -4.33
N THR A 99 11.79 -8.65 -5.44
CA THR A 99 11.19 -8.83 -6.77
C THR A 99 10.31 -10.08 -6.84
N SER A 100 10.75 -11.21 -6.29
CA SER A 100 9.96 -12.44 -6.26
C SER A 100 8.73 -12.30 -5.38
N LEU A 101 8.82 -11.60 -4.25
CA LEU A 101 7.66 -11.33 -3.39
C LEU A 101 6.62 -10.44 -4.11
N ILE A 102 7.07 -9.42 -4.84
CA ILE A 102 6.21 -8.55 -5.64
C ILE A 102 5.51 -9.34 -6.75
N ASP A 103 6.26 -10.17 -7.50
CA ASP A 103 5.67 -11.01 -8.54
C ASP A 103 4.64 -12.00 -7.98
N MET A 104 4.91 -12.58 -6.80
CA MET A 104 3.96 -13.46 -6.13
C MET A 104 2.66 -12.74 -5.76
N LEU A 105 2.75 -11.54 -5.19
CA LEU A 105 1.60 -10.69 -4.88
C LEU A 105 0.82 -10.30 -6.14
N ALA A 106 1.52 -9.83 -7.18
CA ALA A 106 0.90 -9.42 -8.43
C ALA A 106 0.18 -10.60 -9.12
N ASN A 107 0.77 -11.80 -9.08
CA ASN A 107 0.13 -13.03 -9.56
C ASN A 107 -1.14 -13.38 -8.78
N HIS A 108 -1.08 -13.33 -7.45
CA HIS A 108 -2.21 -13.65 -6.59
C HIS A 108 -3.43 -12.78 -6.89
N TYR A 109 -3.24 -11.46 -6.91
CA TYR A 109 -4.34 -10.52 -7.18
C TYR A 109 -4.83 -10.54 -8.62
N ASN A 110 -3.95 -10.81 -9.59
CA ASN A 110 -4.37 -11.02 -10.98
C ASN A 110 -5.32 -12.22 -11.10
N MET A 111 -5.03 -13.34 -10.44
CA MET A 111 -5.90 -14.52 -10.44
C MET A 111 -7.24 -14.26 -9.74
N VAL A 112 -7.25 -13.53 -8.63
CA VAL A 112 -8.48 -13.12 -7.94
C VAL A 112 -9.37 -12.27 -8.87
N SER A 113 -8.79 -11.29 -9.56
CA SER A 113 -9.54 -10.44 -10.48
C SER A 113 -10.11 -11.21 -11.68
N LEU A 114 -9.37 -12.19 -12.21
CA LEU A 114 -9.82 -13.05 -13.30
C LEU A 114 -10.96 -13.97 -12.86
N ASN A 115 -10.88 -14.52 -11.65
CA ASN A 115 -11.92 -15.40 -11.11
C ASN A 115 -13.24 -14.65 -10.88
N ASN A 116 -13.18 -13.41 -10.36
CA ASN A 116 -14.36 -12.56 -10.18
C ASN A 116 -15.04 -12.27 -11.52
N LYS A 117 -14.27 -11.91 -12.56
CA LYS A 117 -14.80 -11.69 -13.92
C LYS A 117 -15.43 -12.95 -14.52
N MET A 118 -14.92 -14.14 -14.20
CA MET A 118 -15.52 -15.39 -14.66
C MET A 118 -16.82 -15.71 -13.91
N SER A 119 -16.86 -15.50 -12.60
CA SER A 119 -18.08 -15.69 -11.78
C SER A 119 -19.22 -14.77 -12.23
N GLU A 120 -18.93 -13.49 -12.48
CA GLU A 120 -19.91 -12.53 -13.02
C GLU A 120 -20.47 -12.99 -14.38
N ARG A 121 -19.62 -13.49 -15.28
CA ARG A 121 -20.05 -14.02 -16.58
C ARG A 121 -20.93 -15.25 -16.48
N TYR A 122 -20.75 -16.10 -15.46
CA TYR A 122 -21.64 -17.23 -15.21
C TYR A 122 -22.98 -16.77 -14.64
N SER A 123 -22.98 -15.90 -13.62
CA SER A 123 -24.22 -15.38 -13.02
C SER A 123 -25.13 -14.67 -14.03
N ASN A 124 -24.54 -13.92 -14.97
CA ASN A 124 -25.31 -13.15 -15.95
C ASN A 124 -25.89 -14.02 -17.08
N ARG A 125 -25.33 -15.22 -17.32
CA ARG A 125 -25.90 -16.20 -18.28
C ARG A 125 -27.12 -16.91 -17.72
N TYR A 126 -27.13 -17.25 -16.42
CA TYR A 126 -28.30 -17.87 -15.79
C TYR A 126 -29.49 -16.90 -15.69
N THR A 127 -29.26 -15.60 -15.45
CA THR A 127 -30.36 -14.62 -15.41
C THR A 127 -30.95 -14.29 -16.77
N THR A 128 -30.21 -14.51 -17.87
CA THR A 128 -30.71 -14.26 -19.24
C THR A 128 -31.42 -15.47 -19.85
N GLU A 129 -31.07 -16.70 -19.45
CA GLU A 129 -31.78 -17.90 -19.89
C GLU A 129 -33.16 -18.06 -19.21
N ASP A 130 -33.31 -17.71 -17.93
CA ASP A 130 -34.61 -17.76 -17.23
C ASP A 130 -35.60 -16.67 -17.68
N ALA A 131 -35.12 -15.56 -18.21
CA ALA A 131 -35.96 -14.48 -18.76
C ALA A 131 -36.49 -14.80 -20.17
N ALA A 132 -35.79 -15.64 -20.95
CA ALA A 132 -36.17 -15.97 -22.32
C ALA A 132 -37.17 -17.14 -22.41
N GLN A 133 -37.25 -18.01 -21.41
CA GLN A 133 -38.22 -19.13 -21.39
C GLN A 133 -39.60 -18.75 -20.83
N SER A 134 -39.74 -17.61 -20.16
CA SER A 134 -41.03 -17.16 -19.60
C SER A 134 -41.91 -16.37 -20.57
N SER A 135 -41.43 -16.03 -21.78
CA SER A 135 -42.19 -15.27 -22.78
C SER A 135 -42.88 -16.11 -23.87
N ASP A 136 -42.67 -17.43 -23.91
CA ASP A 136 -43.20 -18.31 -24.97
C ASP A 136 -44.40 -19.20 -24.55
N ILE A 137 -44.93 -19.03 -23.33
CA ILE A 137 -46.12 -19.78 -22.83
C ILE A 137 -47.41 -18.93 -22.91
N SER A 138 -47.43 -17.84 -23.67
CA SER A 138 -48.63 -17.04 -23.88
C SER A 138 -48.81 -16.62 -25.34
N LYS A 139 -49.12 -17.60 -26.20
CA LYS A 139 -49.88 -17.40 -27.43
C LYS A 139 -50.85 -18.56 -27.65
#